data_AF-A0A5K0X8J4-F1
#
_entry.id   AF-A0A5K0X8J4-F1
#
_cell.length_a   1.000
_cell.length_b   1.000
_cell.length_c   1.000
_cell.angle_alpha   90.00
_cell.angle_beta   90.00
_cell.angle_gamma   90.00
#
_symmetry.space_group_name_H-M   'P 1'
#
loop_
_entity.id
_entity.type
_entity.pdbx_description
1 polymer ?
#
loop_
_entity_poly.entity_id
_entity_poly.type
_entity_poly.pdbx_seq_one_letter_code
_entity_poly.pdbx_strand_id
1 'polypeptide(L)' 'MADEEVRERRIVVAVDESEQSMYALSWCLENLVCDSESGNIKDTLILAFARPPRTVYTALDGT' A
#
# COMPACT_ATOMS: atom_id res chain seq x y z
N MET A 1 -35.12 5.16 -10.96
CA MET A 1 -33.80 5.82 -10.88
C MET A 1 -32.98 4.91 -10.00
N ALA A 2 -32.02 4.20 -10.57
CA ALA A 2 -31.23 3.22 -9.82
C ALA A 2 -30.26 3.98 -8.93
N ASP A 3 -30.31 3.72 -7.63
CA ASP A 3 -29.26 4.13 -6.71
C ASP A 3 -27.97 3.44 -7.16
N GLU A 4 -27.04 4.19 -7.74
CA GLU A 4 -25.70 3.69 -7.99
C GLU A 4 -25.00 3.58 -6.63
N GLU A 5 -24.84 2.34 -6.16
CA GLU A 5 -24.12 2.05 -4.92
C GLU A 5 -22.66 2.49 -5.05
N VAL A 6 -22.24 3.48 -4.24
CA VAL A 6 -20.83 3.89 -4.12
C VAL A 6 -20.02 2.68 -3.70
N ARG A 7 -19.22 2.13 -4.62
CA ARG A 7 -18.42 0.94 -4.35
C ARG A 7 -17.12 1.36 -3.68
N GLU A 8 -17.03 1.19 -2.37
CA GLU A 8 -15.79 1.45 -1.63
C GLU A 8 -14.80 0.29 -1.85
N ARG A 9 -13.63 0.57 -2.42
CA ARG A 9 -12.56 -0.43 -2.57
C ARG A 9 -11.37 -0.05 -1.70
N ARG A 10 -10.76 -1.05 -1.05
CA ARG A 10 -9.56 -0.87 -0.23
C ARG A 10 -8.42 -1.66 -0.84
N ILE A 11 -7.31 -0.99 -1.13
CA ILE A 11 -6.20 -1.57 -1.87
C ILE A 11 -4.94 -1.40 -1.02
N VAL A 12 -4.29 -2.51 -0.69
CA VAL A 12 -3.08 -2.51 0.13
C VAL A 12 -1.88 -2.73 -0.79
N VAL A 13 -0.91 -1.81 -0.74
CA VAL A 13 0.35 -1.92 -1.48
C VAL A 13 1.49 -2.04 -0.49
N ALA A 14 2.11 -3.23 -0.45
CA ALA A 14 3.31 -3.46 0.33
C ALA A 14 4.52 -2.92 -0.43
N VAL A 15 5.34 -2.10 0.22
CA VAL A 15 6.53 -1.50 -0.38
C VAL A 15 7.76 -1.68 0.48
N ASP A 16 8.93 -1.74 -0.17
CA ASP A 16 10.25 -1.74 0.44
C ASP A 16 11.13 -0.61 -0.16
N GLU A 17 12.43 -0.60 0.15
CA GLU A 17 13.38 0.42 -0.34
C GLU A 17 13.92 0.14 -1.75
N SER A 18 13.42 -0.91 -2.42
CA SER A 18 13.90 -1.28 -3.74
C SER A 18 13.29 -0.41 -4.84
N GLU A 19 14.04 -0.21 -5.92
CA GLU A 19 13.57 0.48 -7.12
C GLU A 19 12.37 -0.27 -7.75
N GLN A 20 12.38 -1.61 -7.66
CA GLN A 20 11.32 -2.46 -8.18
C GLN A 20 10.00 -2.19 -7.45
N SER A 21 10.06 -2.01 -6.13
CA SER A 21 8.88 -1.66 -5.33
C SER A 21 8.34 -0.28 -5.69
N MET A 22 9.20 0.69 -5.99
CA MET A 22 8.76 2.03 -6.41
C MET A 22 8.12 2.01 -7.80
N TYR A 23 8.69 1.24 -8.72
CA TYR A 23 8.08 1.05 -10.04
C TYR A 23 6.70 0.40 -9.95
N ALA A 24 6.55 -0.64 -9.13
CA ALA A 24 5.26 -1.29 -8.88
C ALA A 24 4.23 -0.32 -8.28
N LEU A 25 4.65 0.54 -7.33
CA LEU A 25 3.79 1.56 -6.74
C LEU A 25 3.31 2.59 -7.79
N SER A 26 4.22 3.09 -8.63
CA SER A 26 3.87 4.02 -9.71
C SER A 26 2.83 3.41 -10.65
N TRP A 27 3.04 2.16 -11.05
CA TRP A 27 2.06 1.44 -11.87
C TRP A 27 0.72 1.30 -11.15
N CYS A 28 0.71 0.93 -9.86
CA CYS A 28 -0.53 0.83 -9.09
C CYS A 28 -1.30 2.15 -9.08
N LEU A 29 -0.64 3.29 -8.86
CA LEU A 29 -1.29 4.59 -8.81
C LEU A 29 -1.89 4.99 -10.16
N GLU A 30 -1.16 4.78 -11.25
CA GLU A 30 -1.63 5.08 -12.61
C GLU A 30 -2.89 4.28 -12.95
N ASN A 31 -2.93 2.99 -12.60
CA ASN A 31 -4.05 2.12 -12.95
C ASN A 31 -5.26 2.29 -12.01
N LEU A 32 -5.04 2.61 -10.73
CA LEU A 32 -6.14 2.83 -9.77
C LEU A 32 -6.84 4.16 -9.98
N VAL A 33 -6.09 5.24 -10.18
CA VAL A 33 -6.66 6.59 -10.22
C VAL A 33 -7.45 6.80 -11.52
N CYS A 34 -6.99 6.23 -12.64
CA CYS A 34 -7.69 6.34 -13.92
C CYS A 34 -9.05 5.61 -13.96
N ASP A 35 -9.24 4.55 -13.15
CA ASP A 35 -10.53 3.85 -13.05
C ASP A 35 -11.58 4.61 -12.21
N SER A 36 -11.17 5.62 -11.44
CA SER A 36 -12.05 6.40 -10.56
C SER A 36 -12.80 7.53 -11.28
N GLU A 37 -12.48 7.80 -12.55
CA GLU A 37 -13.15 8.79 -13.42
C GLU A 37 -14.65 8.48 -13.61
N SER A 38 -15.08 7.23 -13.38
CA SER A 38 -16.47 6.80 -13.39
C SER A 38 -17.20 7.13 -12.07
N GLY A 39 -17.12 8.39 -11.60
CA GLY A 39 -18.07 9.10 -10.72
C GLY A 39 -18.49 8.53 -9.35
N ASN A 40 -18.24 7.26 -9.04
CA ASN A 40 -18.94 6.54 -7.97
C ASN A 40 -18.07 5.55 -7.18
N ILE A 41 -16.75 5.68 -7.31
CA ILE A 41 -15.80 4.78 -6.65
C ILE A 41 -14.91 5.58 -5.70
N LYS A 42 -14.97 5.22 -4.41
CA LYS A 42 -14.09 5.76 -3.38
C LYS A 42 -13.01 4.73 -3.07
N ASP A 43 -11.88 4.88 -3.74
CA ASP A 43 -10.73 4.00 -3.54
C ASP A 43 -9.89 4.49 -2.35
N THR A 44 -9.59 3.58 -1.43
CA THR A 44 -8.68 3.82 -0.30
C THR A 44 -7.41 3.02 -0.50
N LEU A 45 -6.29 3.73 -0.69
CA LEU A 45 -4.96 3.11 -0.78
C LEU A 45 -4.32 3.05 0.61
N ILE A 46 -3.87 1.86 1.01
CA ILE A 46 -3.13 1.61 2.24
C ILE A 46 -1.72 1.20 1.87
N LEU A 47 -0.75 2.04 2.19
CA LEU A 47 0.67 1.75 1.96
C LEU A 47 1.25 1.02 3.19
N ALA A 48 1.82 -0.16 2.97
CA ALA A 48 2.41 -0.97 4.02
C ALA A 48 3.92 -1.11 3.81
N PHE A 49 4.73 -0.56 4.71
CA PHE A 49 6.19 -0.70 4.69
C PHE A 49 6.65 -1.60 5.83
N ALA A 50 7.22 -2.74 5.51
CA ALA A 50 7.69 -3.69 6.51
C ALA A 50 9.10 -3.29 6.98
N ARG A 51 9.24 -2.82 8.22
CA ARG A 51 10.55 -2.66 8.85
C ARG A 51 10.99 -3.97 9.48
N PRO A 52 12.18 -4.50 9.15
CA PRO A 52 12.71 -5.66 9.85
C PRO A 52 12.89 -5.33 11.34
N PRO A 53 12.60 -6.29 12.26
CA PRO A 53 12.81 -6.09 13.68
C PRO A 53 14.29 -5.78 13.94
N ARG A 54 14.56 -4.77 14.76
CA ARG A 54 15.93 -4.41 15.13
C ARG A 54 16.57 -5.62 15.80
N THR A 55 17.72 -6.05 15.29
CA THR A 55 18.52 -7.10 15.93
C THR A 55 18.93 -6.62 17.32
N VAL A 56 18.31 -7.18 18.34
CA VAL A 56 18.71 -6.98 19.73
C VAL A 56 19.78 -8.03 20.00
N TYR A 57 21.05 -7.61 19.99
CA TYR A 57 22.10 -8.45 20.54
C TYR A 57 21.92 -8.45 22.06
N THR A 58 21.67 -9.62 22.64
CA THR A 58 21.79 -9.79 24.09
C THR A 58 23.19 -9.37 24.47
N ALA A 59 23.30 -8.42 25.42
CA ALA A 59 24.58 -8.15 26.05
C ALA A 59 25.01 -9.47 26.71
N LEU A 60 26.01 -10.13 26.12
CA LEU A 60 26.77 -11.19 26.75
C LEU A 60 27.60 -10.54 27.86
N ASP A 61 26.95 -10.25 28.99
CA ASP A 61 27.59 -9.87 30.26
C ASP A 61 27.42 -11.07 31.21
N GLY A 62 28.44 -11.64 31.85
CA GLY A 62 29.86 -11.31 31.92
C GLY A 62 30.60 -12.45 32.65
N THR A 63 31.94 -12.38 32.60
CA THR A 63 32.98 -13.17 33.33
C THR A 63 33.00 -14.69 33.20
#